data_AF-A0A1I8JVD1-F1
#
_entry.id   AF-A0A1I8JVD1-F1
#
_cell.length_a   1.000
_cell.length_b   1.000
_cell.length_c   1.000
_cell.angle_alpha   90.00
_cell.angle_beta   90.00
_cell.angle_gamma   90.00
#
_symmetry.space_group_name_H-M   'P 1'
#
loop_
_entity.id
_entity.type
_entity.pdbx_description
1 polymer ?
#
loop_
_entity_poly.entity_id
_entity_poly.type
_entity_poly.pdbx_seq_one_letter_code
_entity_poly.pdbx_strand_id
1 'polypeptide(L)'
;MTLERFTALALILATVGFSALPCLLGEVLQHTHLVVALTDKCTIHGKQIFSPCIGNETYVCCGFVCEKTCDNPVPICPMRVTCPWRCFCHEGLVRHEKSCILPSECPTPSPSLP
;
A
#
# COMPACT_ATOMS: atom_id res chain seq x y z
N MET A 1 11.80 -13.44 -57.63
CA MET A 1 10.58 -13.87 -56.90
C MET A 1 10.67 -13.65 -55.37
N THR A 2 11.56 -12.78 -54.89
CA THR A 2 11.74 -12.50 -53.45
C THR A 2 11.39 -11.07 -53.08
N LEU A 3 11.63 -10.09 -53.96
CA LEU A 3 11.37 -8.67 -53.69
C LEU A 3 9.88 -8.34 -53.51
N GLU A 4 9.00 -8.90 -54.35
CA GLU A 4 7.54 -8.75 -54.26
C GLU A 4 6.93 -9.38 -52.98
N ARG A 5 7.60 -10.40 -52.43
CA ARG A 5 7.15 -11.06 -51.19
C ARG A 5 7.59 -10.27 -49.95
N PHE A 6 8.76 -9.63 -50.00
CA PHE A 6 9.22 -8.76 -48.92
C PHE A 6 8.44 -7.44 -48.87
N THR A 7 8.06 -6.86 -50.01
CA THR A 7 7.18 -5.68 -50.05
C THR A 7 5.78 -6.01 -49.57
N ALA A 8 5.22 -7.16 -49.95
CA ALA A 8 3.95 -7.64 -49.41
C ALA A 8 4.03 -7.88 -47.89
N LEU A 9 5.09 -8.54 -47.39
CA LEU A 9 5.28 -8.74 -45.95
C LEU A 9 5.45 -7.42 -45.19
N ALA A 10 6.19 -6.46 -45.75
CA ALA A 10 6.38 -5.14 -45.15
C ALA A 10 5.09 -4.31 -45.14
N LEU A 11 4.26 -4.40 -46.19
CA LEU A 11 2.93 -3.77 -46.23
C LEU A 11 1.95 -4.44 -45.27
N ILE A 12 2.01 -5.77 -45.12
CA ILE A 12 1.19 -6.50 -44.14
C ILE A 12 1.63 -6.13 -42.71
N LEU A 13 2.93 -6.04 -42.44
CA LEU A 13 3.44 -5.61 -41.13
C LEU A 13 3.12 -4.12 -40.85
N ALA A 14 3.13 -3.25 -41.86
CA ALA A 14 2.76 -1.84 -41.73
C ALA A 14 1.23 -1.61 -41.58
N THR A 15 0.40 -2.54 -42.06
CA THR A 15 -1.07 -2.49 -41.90
C THR A 15 -1.54 -3.21 -40.63
N VAL A 16 -0.76 -4.17 -40.12
CA VAL A 16 -1.07 -4.93 -38.90
C VAL A 16 -0.36 -4.38 -37.64
N GLY A 17 0.65 -3.51 -37.78
CA GLY A 17 1.28 -2.79 -36.66
C GLY A 17 1.47 -1.32 -37.00
N PHE A 18 0.65 -0.41 -36.46
CA PHE A 18 1.00 0.34 -35.24
C PHE A 18 -0.23 0.70 -34.38
N SER A 19 -1.46 0.45 -34.87
CA SER A 19 -2.70 0.84 -34.19
C SER A 19 -3.16 -0.18 -33.13
N ALA A 20 -2.76 -1.44 -33.26
CA ALA A 20 -3.12 -2.50 -32.30
C ALA A 20 -2.08 -2.72 -31.19
N LEU A 21 -0.82 -2.29 -31.39
CA LEU A 21 0.22 -2.35 -30.35
C LEU A 21 -0.14 -1.52 -29.09
N PRO A 22 -0.68 -0.29 -29.22
CA PRO A 22 -1.18 0.48 -28.08
C PRO A 22 -2.37 -0.20 -27.38
N CYS A 23 -3.19 -0.98 -28.09
CA CYS A 23 -4.30 -1.73 -27.50
C CYS A 23 -3.84 -2.98 -26.74
N LEU A 24 -2.84 -3.71 -27.26
CA LEU A 24 -2.29 -4.90 -26.59
C LEU A 24 -1.47 -4.53 -25.33
N LEU A 25 -0.84 -3.36 -25.30
CA LEU A 25 -0.26 -2.81 -24.06
C LEU A 25 -1.32 -2.20 -23.12
N GLY A 26 -2.53 -1.94 -23.59
CA GLY A 26 -3.64 -1.43 -22.78
C GLY A 26 -4.18 -2.44 -21.76
N GLU A 27 -4.12 -3.75 -22.07
CA GLU A 27 -4.57 -4.81 -21.16
C GLU A 27 -3.61 -5.03 -19.98
N VAL A 28 -2.32 -4.71 -20.16
CA VAL A 28 -1.34 -4.72 -19.07
C VAL A 28 -1.59 -3.56 -18.09
N LEU A 29 -2.04 -2.40 -18.59
CA LEU A 29 -2.39 -1.26 -17.74
C LEU A 29 -3.61 -1.54 -16.85
N GLN A 30 -4.62 -2.25 -17.34
CA GLN A 30 -5.81 -2.59 -16.53
C GLN A 30 -5.43 -3.42 -15.29
N HIS A 31 -4.46 -4.32 -15.41
CA HIS A 31 -3.92 -5.08 -14.28
C HIS A 31 -3.11 -4.20 -13.33
N THR A 32 -2.36 -3.21 -13.83
CA THR A 32 -1.67 -2.24 -12.96
C THR A 32 -2.64 -1.34 -12.20
N HIS A 33 -3.78 -0.95 -12.78
CA HIS A 33 -4.81 -0.17 -12.08
C HIS A 33 -5.46 -0.97 -10.94
N LEU A 34 -5.66 -2.27 -11.13
CA LEU A 34 -6.11 -3.16 -10.06
C LEU A 34 -5.06 -3.29 -8.95
N VAL A 35 -3.77 -3.42 -9.30
CA VAL A 35 -2.67 -3.46 -8.32
C VAL A 35 -2.56 -2.13 -7.55
N VAL A 36 -2.71 -0.98 -8.22
CA VAL A 36 -2.70 0.35 -7.59
C VAL A 36 -3.91 0.60 -6.69
N ALA A 37 -5.08 0.04 -7.06
CA ALA A 37 -6.28 0.06 -6.22
C ALA A 37 -6.17 -0.86 -4.99
N LEU A 38 -5.37 -1.93 -5.08
CA LEU A 38 -5.10 -2.87 -4.00
C LEU A 38 -4.00 -2.38 -3.04
N THR A 39 -3.23 -1.34 -3.40
CA THR A 39 -2.23 -0.69 -2.52
C THR A 39 -2.80 0.51 -1.74
N ASP A 40 -3.93 0.29 -1.05
CA ASP A 40 -4.35 1.00 0.16
C ASP A 40 -4.14 2.51 0.20
N LYS A 41 -4.90 3.26 -0.60
CA LYS A 41 -5.07 4.68 -0.34
C LYS A 41 -6.44 4.96 0.22
N CYS A 42 -6.44 5.29 1.50
CA CYS A 42 -7.50 6.01 2.18
C CYS A 42 -8.09 7.10 1.27
N THR A 43 -9.31 6.87 0.82
CA THR A 43 -10.08 7.86 0.05
C THR A 43 -11.24 8.35 0.92
N ILE A 44 -11.29 9.65 1.15
CA ILE A 44 -12.46 10.31 1.72
C ILE A 44 -13.12 11.05 0.57
N HIS A 45 -14.36 10.70 0.23
CA HIS A 45 -15.11 11.27 -0.91
C HIS A 45 -14.36 11.22 -2.25
N GLY A 46 -13.64 10.12 -2.52
CA GLY A 46 -12.88 9.95 -3.77
C GLY A 46 -11.59 10.77 -3.84
N LYS A 47 -11.25 11.54 -2.80
CA LYS A 47 -9.97 12.25 -2.70
C LYS A 47 -8.95 11.40 -1.95
N GLN A 48 -7.81 11.19 -2.59
CA GLN A 48 -6.66 10.51 -1.99
C GLN A 48 -6.14 11.33 -0.80
N ILE A 49 -6.13 10.74 0.40
CA ILE A 49 -5.53 11.37 1.57
C ILE A 49 -4.01 11.18 1.49
N PHE A 50 -3.27 12.28 1.53
CA PHE A 50 -1.84 12.25 1.85
C PHE A 50 -1.73 11.85 3.33
N SER A 51 -1.04 10.75 3.64
CA SER A 51 -0.97 10.21 4.99
C SER A 51 -0.52 11.30 5.97
N PRO A 52 -1.37 11.73 6.92
CA PRO A 52 -1.02 12.78 7.88
C PRO A 52 -0.03 12.29 8.95
N CYS A 53 0.35 11.01 8.89
CA CYS A 53 1.24 10.38 9.84
C CYS A 53 2.68 10.85 9.66
N ILE A 54 3.42 10.86 10.77
CA ILE A 54 4.80 11.33 10.80
C ILE A 54 5.66 10.17 11.28
N GLY A 55 6.77 9.92 10.58
CA GLY A 55 7.74 8.90 10.98
C GLY A 55 7.26 7.46 10.75
N ASN A 56 7.43 6.58 11.75
CA ASN A 56 7.21 5.14 11.63
C ASN A 56 5.74 4.72 11.81
N GLU A 57 4.85 5.37 11.07
CA GLU A 57 3.41 5.20 11.19
C GLU A 57 2.72 5.06 9.83
N THR A 58 1.71 4.19 9.77
CA THR A 58 0.81 4.02 8.63
C THR A 58 -0.57 4.56 8.96
N TYR A 59 -1.15 5.35 8.06
CA TYR A 59 -2.53 5.79 8.19
C TYR A 59 -3.49 4.66 7.79
N VAL A 60 -4.31 4.19 8.72
CA VAL A 60 -5.28 3.11 8.47
C VAL A 60 -6.69 3.66 8.54
N CYS A 61 -7.41 3.57 7.41
CA CYS A 61 -8.82 3.92 7.33
C CYS A 61 -9.70 2.80 7.88
N CYS A 62 -9.54 1.59 7.34
CA CYS A 62 -10.21 0.39 7.76
C CYS A 62 -9.25 -0.80 7.65
N GLY A 63 -9.24 -1.66 8.66
CA GLY A 63 -8.42 -2.87 8.67
C GLY A 63 -8.51 -3.65 9.97
N PHE A 64 -7.82 -4.79 10.00
CA PHE A 64 -7.55 -5.53 11.23
C PHE A 64 -6.37 -4.87 11.92
N VAL A 65 -6.64 -3.95 12.83
CA VAL A 65 -5.59 -3.16 13.47
C VAL A 65 -5.36 -3.66 14.88
N CYS A 66 -4.11 -4.02 15.18
CA CYS A 66 -3.70 -4.48 16.49
C CYS A 66 -2.45 -3.71 16.93
N GLU A 67 -2.68 -2.54 17.53
CA GLU A 67 -1.61 -1.66 17.96
C GLU A 67 -1.05 -2.08 19.31
N LYS A 68 0.25 -2.37 19.35
CA LYS A 68 0.98 -2.68 20.57
C LYS A 68 1.41 -1.39 21.24
N THR A 69 1.41 -1.36 22.57
CA THR A 69 1.95 -0.24 23.37
C THR A 69 3.05 -0.75 24.31
N CYS A 70 3.85 0.15 24.87
CA CYS A 70 4.84 -0.25 25.89
C CYS A 70 4.17 -0.90 27.11
N ASP A 71 2.99 -0.41 27.50
CA ASP A 71 2.23 -0.94 28.65
C ASP A 71 1.52 -2.27 28.31
N ASN A 72 1.28 -2.53 27.03
CA ASN A 72 0.62 -3.73 26.54
C ASN A 72 1.24 -4.22 25.23
N PRO A 73 2.40 -4.92 25.29
CA PRO A 73 3.11 -5.38 24.10
C PRO A 73 2.41 -6.55 23.38
N VAL A 74 1.48 -7.23 24.06
CA VAL A 74 0.69 -8.35 23.51
C VAL A 74 -0.81 -8.09 23.73
N PRO A 75 -1.38 -7.10 23.03
CA PRO A 75 -2.79 -6.76 23.16
C PRO A 75 -3.68 -7.83 22.55
N ILE A 76 -4.90 -7.94 23.06
CA ILE A 76 -5.94 -8.75 22.42
C ILE A 76 -6.40 -8.01 21.17
N CYS A 77 -6.07 -8.55 20.01
CA CYS A 77 -6.43 -7.94 18.72
C CYS A 77 -7.94 -8.06 18.43
N PRO A 78 -8.54 -7.06 17.77
CA PRO A 78 -9.93 -7.16 17.33
C PRO A 78 -10.10 -8.29 16.31
N MET A 79 -11.16 -9.09 16.51
CA MET A 79 -11.55 -10.19 15.61
C MET A 79 -12.35 -9.71 14.38
N ARG A 80 -12.61 -8.41 14.28
CA ARG A 80 -13.39 -7.79 13.20
C ARG A 80 -12.62 -6.61 12.64
N VAL A 81 -12.90 -6.27 11.38
CA VAL A 81 -12.39 -5.05 10.75
C VAL A 81 -12.87 -3.85 11.55
N THR A 82 -11.94 -2.96 11.87
CA THR A 82 -12.21 -1.67 12.50
C THR A 82 -11.91 -0.56 11.51
N CYS A 83 -12.63 0.55 11.59
CA CYS A 83 -12.39 1.72 10.75
C CYS A 83 -11.99 2.93 11.60
N PRO A 84 -10.76 2.97 12.11
CA PRO A 84 -10.32 3.98 13.08
C PRO A 84 -9.88 5.31 12.44
N TRP A 85 -9.60 5.35 11.13
CA TRP A 85 -9.16 6.57 10.41
C TRP A 85 -8.04 7.35 11.11
N ARG A 86 -6.98 6.63 11.52
CA ARG A 86 -5.84 7.23 12.23
C ARG A 86 -4.52 6.55 11.90
N CYS A 87 -3.44 7.15 12.40
CA CYS A 87 -2.09 6.60 12.33
C CYS A 87 -1.89 5.44 13.31
N PHE A 88 -1.18 4.42 12.86
CA PHE A 88 -0.79 3.26 13.63
C PHE A 88 0.69 2.98 13.45
N CYS A 89 1.34 2.48 14.49
CA CYS A 89 2.74 2.10 14.40
C CYS A 89 2.98 1.03 13.34
N HIS A 90 4.11 1.13 12.63
CA HIS A 90 4.57 0.04 11.77
C HIS A 90 4.73 -1.27 12.54
N GLU A 91 4.67 -2.38 11.81
CA GLU A 91 4.86 -3.70 12.38
C GLU A 91 6.22 -3.81 13.11
N GLY A 92 6.20 -4.43 14.28
CA GLY A 92 7.38 -4.59 15.13
C GLY A 92 7.65 -3.43 16.08
N LEU A 93 6.98 -2.28 15.92
CA LEU A 93 7.07 -1.15 16.84
C LEU A 93 5.94 -1.16 17.87
N VAL A 94 6.16 -0.44 18.96
CA VAL A 94 5.18 -0.20 20.02
C VAL A 94 4.95 1.29 20.18
N ARG A 95 3.70 1.67 20.46
CA ARG A 95 3.36 3.05 20.76
C ARG A 95 3.74 3.37 22.20
N HIS A 96 4.48 4.45 22.36
CA HIS A 96 4.71 5.12 23.63
C HIS A 96 4.38 6.60 23.46
N GLU A 97 3.39 7.08 24.21
CA GLU A 97 2.83 8.42 24.05
C GLU A 97 2.43 8.74 22.60
N LYS A 98 3.19 9.61 21.92
CA LYS A 98 2.94 10.06 20.54
C LYS A 98 3.93 9.48 19.52
N SER A 99 4.74 8.50 19.92
CA SER A 99 5.81 7.97 19.08
C SER A 99 5.80 6.44 19.01
N CYS A 100 6.26 5.93 17.87
CA CYS A 100 6.44 4.51 17.63
C CYS A 100 7.92 4.17 17.75
N ILE A 101 8.25 3.41 18.79
CA ILE A 101 9.62 3.07 19.18
C ILE A 101 9.83 1.56 19.16
N LEU A 102 11.09 1.13 19.26
CA LEU A 102 11.38 -0.30 19.41
C LEU A 102 10.91 -0.78 20.80
N PRO A 103 10.43 -2.02 20.93
CA PRO A 103 10.05 -2.58 22.23
C PRO A 103 11.18 -2.51 23.27
N SER A 104 12.44 -2.59 22.83
CA SER A 104 13.63 -2.46 23.69
C SER A 104 13.88 -1.04 24.22
N GLU A 105 13.24 -0.03 23.62
CA GLU A 105 13.35 1.37 24.01
C GLU A 105 12.21 1.81 24.94
N CYS A 106 11.28 0.91 25.25
CA CYS A 106 10.23 1.20 26.24
C CYS A 106 10.85 1.59 27.58
N PRO A 107 10.32 2.63 28.25
CA PRO A 107 10.77 2.94 29.59
C PRO A 107 10.51 1.72 30.48
N THR A 108 11.54 1.25 31.16
CA THR A 108 11.34 0.30 32.25
C THR A 108 10.36 0.93 33.24
N PRO A 109 9.36 0.18 33.73
CA PRO A 109 8.51 0.69 34.80
C PRO A 109 9.45 1.15 35.90
N SER A 110 9.42 2.45 36.22
CA SER A 110 10.15 2.93 37.39
C SER A 110 9.64 2.10 38.56
N PRO A 111 10.51 1.60 39.46
CA PRO A 111 10.03 1.06 40.71
C PRO A 111 9.28 2.20 41.38
N SER A 112 7.95 2.15 41.32
CA SER A 112 7.08 3.07 42.02
C SER A 112 7.51 3.02 43.48
N LEU A 113 8.09 4.13 43.94
CA LEU A 113 8.48 4.30 45.32
C LEU A 113 7.23 4.01 46.18
N PRO A 114 7.32 3.12 47.19
CA PRO A 114 6.21 2.83 48.08
C PRO A 114 5.74 4.08 48.86
#